data_AF-A0A967LEX4-F1
#
_entry.id   AF-A0A967LEX4-F1
#
_cell.length_a   1.000
_cell.length_b   1.000
_cell.length_c   1.000
_cell.angle_alpha   90.00
_cell.angle_beta   90.00
_cell.angle_gamma   90.00
#
_symmetry.space_group_name_H-M   'P 1'
#
loop_
_entity.id
_entity.type
_entity.pdbx_description
1 polymer ?
#
loop_
_entity_poly.entity_id
_entity_poly.type
_entity_poly.pdbx_seq_one_letter_code
_entity_poly.pdbx_strand_id
1 'polypeptide(L)'
;AAAVRMAMHSLARRFVGGHTTEEAVARLVQLRGRNLAATLDLLGEVTLSHREANVYQQRYLALLEQVSPQVAEWEDNPLLDRINGRPAPRLNLSVKLSAFCPQLEPAA
;
A
#
# COMPACT_ATOMS: atom_id res chain seq x y z
N ALA A 1 4.23 -11.95 -29.42
CA ALA A 1 4.62 -12.06 -28.00
C ALA A 1 4.94 -10.70 -27.35
N ALA A 2 5.85 -9.88 -27.90
CA ALA A 2 6.24 -8.60 -27.30
C ALA A 2 5.09 -7.58 -27.16
N ALA A 3 4.27 -7.42 -28.20
CA ALA A 3 3.11 -6.51 -28.18
C ALA A 3 2.11 -6.86 -27.05
N VAL A 4 1.84 -8.15 -26.85
CA VAL A 4 0.95 -8.63 -25.78
C VAL A 4 1.56 -8.30 -24.41
N ARG A 5 2.86 -8.55 -24.21
CA ARG A 5 3.55 -8.23 -22.95
C ARG A 5 3.47 -6.73 -22.63
N MET A 6 3.67 -5.86 -23.62
CA MET A 6 3.54 -4.41 -23.43
C MET A 6 2.11 -4.00 -23.06
N ALA A 7 1.10 -4.58 -23.71
CA ALA A 7 -0.30 -4.33 -23.39
C ALA A 7 -0.64 -4.75 -21.95
N MET A 8 -0.15 -5.92 -21.52
CA MET A 8 -0.35 -6.40 -20.14
C MET A 8 0.32 -5.49 -19.10
N HIS A 9 1.56 -5.06 -19.31
CA HIS A 9 2.21 -4.09 -18.42
C HIS A 9 1.48 -2.75 -18.38
N SER A 10 1.00 -2.27 -19.54
CA SER A 10 0.21 -1.04 -19.61
C SER A 10 -1.09 -1.15 -18.80
N LEU A 11 -1.78 -2.29 -18.89
CA LEU A 11 -2.97 -2.55 -18.10
C LEU A 11 -2.65 -2.62 -16.60
N ALA A 12 -1.60 -3.36 -16.20
CA ALA A 12 -1.19 -3.49 -14.81
C ALA A 12 -0.89 -2.12 -14.16
N ARG A 13 -0.17 -1.24 -14.85
CA ARG A 13 0.14 0.12 -14.35
C ARG A 13 -1.09 0.99 -14.08
N ARG A 14 -2.28 0.65 -14.60
CA ARG A 14 -3.52 1.37 -14.28
C ARG A 14 -4.05 1.02 -12.90
N PHE A 15 -3.71 -0.17 -12.38
CA PHE A 15 -4.22 -0.72 -11.12
C PHE A 15 -3.16 -0.85 -10.03
N VAL A 16 -1.88 -0.90 -10.39
CA VAL A 16 -0.76 -1.00 -9.44
C VAL A 16 -0.21 0.40 -9.15
N GLY A 17 -0.14 0.76 -7.86
CA GLY A 17 0.27 2.10 -7.40
C GLY A 17 1.76 2.43 -7.57
N GLY A 18 2.59 1.45 -7.87
CA GLY A 18 4.04 1.56 -8.04
C GLY A 18 4.73 0.21 -7.81
N HIS A 19 5.96 0.05 -8.30
CA HIS A 19 6.81 -1.12 -8.03
C HIS A 19 7.87 -0.81 -6.96
N THR A 20 8.07 0.46 -6.62
CA THR A 20 8.94 0.92 -5.54
C THR A 20 8.17 1.82 -4.58
N THR A 21 8.75 2.03 -3.39
CA THR A 21 8.22 2.95 -2.38
C THR A 21 8.09 4.37 -2.93
N GLU A 22 9.09 4.84 -3.68
CA GLU A 22 9.13 6.18 -4.27
C GLU A 22 8.01 6.37 -5.30
N GLU A 23 7.79 5.37 -6.16
CA GLU A 23 6.68 5.37 -7.11
C GLU A 23 5.32 5.42 -6.39
N ALA A 24 5.17 4.63 -5.31
CA ALA A 24 3.95 4.61 -4.50
C ALA A 24 3.69 5.96 -3.82
N VAL A 25 4.71 6.60 -3.23
CA VAL A 25 4.58 7.93 -2.62
C VAL A 25 4.23 8.98 -3.65
N ALA A 26 4.90 8.99 -4.81
CA ALA A 26 4.57 9.90 -5.89
C ALA A 26 3.11 9.74 -6.34
N ARG A 27 2.62 8.49 -6.38
CA ARG A 27 1.21 8.22 -6.69
C ARG A 27 0.25 8.71 -5.61
N LEU A 28 0.59 8.55 -4.33
CA LEU A 28 -0.20 9.10 -3.23
C LEU A 28 -0.28 10.63 -3.28
N VAL A 29 0.83 11.32 -3.59
CA VAL A 29 0.85 12.79 -3.76
C VAL A 29 -0.09 13.21 -4.89
N GLN A 30 -0.10 12.50 -6.02
CA GLN A 30 -1.03 12.78 -7.12
C GLN A 30 -2.50 12.59 -6.72
N LEU A 31 -2.83 11.56 -5.95
CA LEU A 31 -4.19 11.31 -5.46
C LEU A 31 -4.61 12.38 -4.44
N ARG A 32 -3.70 12.73 -3.52
CA ARG A 32 -3.90 13.79 -2.52
C ARG A 32 -4.14 15.15 -3.17
N GLY A 33 -3.38 15.51 -4.20
CA GLY A 33 -3.59 16.74 -4.97
C GLY A 33 -4.95 16.82 -5.68
N ARG A 34 -5.65 15.68 -5.80
CA ARG A 34 -7.02 15.57 -6.32
C ARG A 34 -8.07 15.42 -5.21
N ASN A 35 -7.68 15.63 -3.94
CA ASN A 35 -8.52 15.43 -2.76
C ASN A 35 -9.10 14.01 -2.65
N LEU A 36 -8.32 13.00 -3.05
CA LEU A 36 -8.69 11.59 -2.92
C LEU A 36 -7.91 10.96 -1.76
N ALA A 37 -8.63 10.36 -0.82
CA ALA A 37 -8.04 9.48 0.17
C ALA A 37 -7.59 8.16 -0.48
N ALA A 38 -6.52 7.57 0.04
CA ALA A 38 -5.95 6.33 -0.48
C ALA A 38 -5.44 5.45 0.66
N THR A 39 -5.37 4.15 0.39
CA THR A 39 -4.73 3.16 1.25
C THR A 39 -3.68 2.42 0.43
N LEU A 40 -2.52 2.15 1.02
CA LEU A 40 -1.48 1.33 0.40
C LEU A 40 -1.78 -0.14 0.70
N ASP A 41 -1.59 -0.99 -0.29
CA ASP A 41 -1.65 -2.45 -0.15
C ASP A 41 -0.44 -3.03 -0.86
N LEU A 42 0.33 -3.87 -0.15
CA LEU A 42 1.40 -4.61 -0.78
C LEU A 42 0.78 -5.75 -1.59
N LEU A 43 1.19 -5.82 -2.86
CA LEU A 43 0.87 -6.97 -3.69
C LEU A 43 1.80 -8.12 -3.32
N GLY A 44 1.18 -9.27 -3.04
CA GLY A 44 1.87 -10.48 -2.64
C GLY A 44 1.11 -11.69 -3.14
N GLU A 45 1.84 -12.80 -3.27
CA GLU A 45 1.28 -14.12 -3.52
C GLU A 45 0.84 -14.75 -2.19
N VAL A 46 0.10 -15.87 -2.26
CA VAL A 46 -0.31 -16.61 -1.07
C VAL A 46 0.93 -17.05 -0.29
N THR A 47 0.94 -16.75 1.01
CA THR A 47 1.97 -17.19 1.94
C THR A 47 1.72 -18.64 2.34
N LEU A 48 2.65 -19.54 2.03
CA LEU A 48 2.49 -20.98 2.26
C LEU A 48 3.34 -21.49 3.43
N SER A 49 4.22 -20.65 3.97
CA SER A 49 5.11 -21.00 5.08
C SER A 49 5.29 -19.85 6.08
N HIS A 50 5.64 -20.21 7.32
CA HIS A 50 5.97 -19.23 8.37
C HIS A 50 7.14 -18.33 7.97
N ARG A 51 8.10 -18.86 7.18
CA ARG A 51 9.22 -18.08 6.66
C ARG A 51 8.73 -16.99 5.72
N GLU A 52 7.85 -17.32 4.79
CA GLU A 52 7.28 -16.33 3.86
C GLU A 52 6.42 -15.31 4.60
N ALA A 53 5.68 -15.72 5.64
CA ALA A 53 4.89 -14.81 6.49
C ALA A 53 5.79 -13.77 7.17
N ASN A 54 6.92 -14.21 7.74
CA ASN A 54 7.91 -13.32 8.35
C ASN A 54 8.52 -12.35 7.32
N VAL A 55 8.85 -12.82 6.11
CA VAL A 55 9.35 -11.96 5.04
C VAL A 55 8.28 -10.93 4.63
N TYR A 56 7.01 -11.34 4.56
CA TYR A 56 5.92 -10.43 4.21
C TYR A 56 5.69 -9.36 5.28
N GLN A 57 5.74 -9.74 6.56
CA GLN A 57 5.73 -8.81 7.68
C GLN A 57 6.88 -7.81 7.60
N GLN A 58 8.10 -8.27 7.37
CA GLN A 58 9.27 -7.39 7.23
C GLN A 58 9.11 -6.40 6.08
N ARG A 59 8.50 -6.80 4.96
CA ARG A 59 8.20 -5.88 3.85
C ARG A 59 7.23 -4.78 4.25
N TYR A 60 6.18 -5.09 5.01
CA TYR A 60 5.28 -4.06 5.53
C TYR A 60 5.95 -3.11 6.51
N LEU A 61 6.80 -3.63 7.41
CA LEU A 61 7.56 -2.79 8.34
C LEU A 61 8.53 -1.86 7.59
N ALA A 62 9.28 -2.38 6.62
CA ALA A 62 10.16 -1.59 5.78
C ALA A 62 9.40 -0.52 4.97
N LEU A 63 8.21 -0.85 4.44
CA LEU A 63 7.35 0.12 3.77
C LEU A 63 6.94 1.25 4.72
N LEU A 64 6.51 0.91 5.94
CA LEU A 64 6.12 1.90 6.94
C LEU A 64 7.30 2.81 7.33
N GLU A 65 8.48 2.23 7.55
CA GLU A 65 9.71 2.99 7.88
C GLU A 65 10.08 3.97 6.76
N GLN A 66 9.92 3.58 5.50
CA GLN A 66 10.26 4.42 4.35
C GLN A 66 9.19 5.47 4.03
N VAL A 67 7.90 5.15 4.15
CA VAL A 67 6.79 6.04 3.74
C VAL A 67 6.40 7.02 4.85
N SER A 68 6.41 6.59 6.13
CA SER A 68 5.90 7.40 7.24
C SER A 68 6.57 8.77 7.38
N PRO A 69 7.91 8.91 7.26
CA PRO A 69 8.55 10.23 7.32
C PRO A 69 8.12 11.15 6.17
N GLN A 70 7.91 10.60 4.98
CA GLN A 70 7.56 11.40 3.80
C GLN A 70 6.15 11.98 3.89
N VAL A 71 5.19 11.21 4.42
CA VAL A 71 3.80 11.68 4.60
C VAL A 71 3.64 12.64 5.79
N ALA A 72 4.55 12.56 6.78
CA ALA A 72 4.53 13.42 7.95
C ALA A 72 4.84 14.89 7.57
N GLU A 73 5.66 15.11 6.54
CA GLU A 73 6.03 16.43 6.03
C GLU A 73 4.96 17.07 5.12
N TRP A 74 3.86 16.38 4.82
CA TRP A 74 2.81 16.95 3.97
C TRP A 74 2.12 18.14 4.63
N GLU A 75 1.76 19.14 3.82
CA GLU A 75 0.90 20.23 4.27
C GLU A 75 -0.46 19.70 4.73
N ASP A 76 -1.04 20.33 5.76
CA ASP A 76 -2.36 19.96 6.28
C ASP A 76 -3.41 20.10 5.18
N ASN A 77 -4.18 19.04 4.94
CA ASN A 77 -5.35 19.09 4.08
C ASN A 77 -6.58 18.79 4.95
N PRO A 78 -7.35 19.80 5.39
CA PRO A 78 -8.48 19.61 6.30
C PRO A 78 -9.54 18.62 5.81
N LEU A 79 -9.68 18.43 4.49
CA LEU A 79 -10.63 17.47 3.91
C LEU A 79 -10.18 16.01 4.10
N LEU A 80 -8.86 15.76 4.11
CA LEU A 80 -8.28 14.42 4.15
C LEU A 80 -7.69 14.06 5.52
N ASP A 81 -7.14 15.05 6.21
CA ASP A 81 -6.35 14.86 7.43
C ASP A 81 -7.18 15.07 8.70
N ARG A 82 -8.50 15.24 8.56
CA ARG A 82 -9.41 15.43 9.70
C ARG A 82 -10.66 14.57 9.56
N ILE A 83 -10.99 13.89 10.65
CA ILE A 83 -12.25 13.15 10.80
C ILE A 83 -13.00 13.77 11.96
N ASN A 84 -14.22 14.26 11.72
CA ASN A 84 -15.04 14.98 12.70
C ASN A 84 -14.28 16.13 13.40
N GLY A 85 -13.47 16.87 12.63
CA GLY A 85 -12.67 18.01 13.11
C GLY A 85 -11.37 17.67 13.85
N ARG A 86 -11.09 16.37 14.08
CA ARG A 86 -9.87 15.92 14.76
C ARG A 86 -8.82 15.43 13.77
N PRO A 87 -7.51 15.63 14.03
CA PRO A 87 -6.45 15.08 13.18
C PRO A 87 -6.59 13.57 12.97
N ALA A 88 -6.41 13.13 11.74
CA ALA A 88 -6.44 11.73 11.32
C ALA A 88 -5.10 11.33 10.69
N PRO A 89 -4.74 10.03 10.70
CA PRO A 89 -3.52 9.56 10.04
C PRO A 89 -3.50 9.90 8.55
N ARG A 90 -2.40 10.47 8.08
CA ARG A 90 -2.18 10.77 6.65
C ARG A 90 -1.83 9.53 5.82
N LEU A 91 -1.34 8.48 6.49
CA LEU A 91 -1.03 7.19 5.89
C LEU A 91 -2.04 6.15 6.35
N ASN A 92 -2.58 5.44 5.38
CA ASN A 92 -3.45 4.30 5.58
C ASN A 92 -2.85 3.08 4.89
N LEU A 93 -2.86 1.93 5.56
CA LEU A 93 -2.29 0.69 5.09
C LEU A 93 -3.34 -0.42 5.19
N SER A 94 -3.61 -1.06 4.07
CA SER A 94 -4.41 -2.27 3.96
C SER A 94 -3.51 -3.50 4.08
N VAL A 95 -3.93 -4.44 4.93
CA VAL A 95 -3.20 -5.67 5.21
C VAL A 95 -4.09 -6.87 4.94
N LYS A 96 -3.51 -7.94 4.40
CA LYS A 96 -4.21 -9.21 4.17
C LYS A 96 -3.77 -10.23 5.22
N LEU A 97 -4.69 -10.65 6.09
CA LEU A 97 -4.39 -11.58 7.19
C LEU A 97 -3.76 -12.90 6.72
N SER A 98 -4.24 -13.43 5.59
CA SER A 98 -3.72 -14.65 4.97
C SER A 98 -2.25 -14.55 4.54
N ALA A 99 -1.69 -13.35 4.46
CA ALA A 99 -0.28 -13.15 4.14
C ALA A 99 0.65 -13.27 5.37
N PHE A 100 0.09 -13.36 6.58
CA PHE A 100 0.84 -13.53 7.82
C PHE A 100 0.58 -14.89 8.50
N CYS A 101 -0.43 -15.63 8.03
CA CYS A 101 -0.83 -16.90 8.62
C CYS A 101 -0.97 -17.94 7.51
N PRO A 102 -0.01 -18.88 7.37
CA PRO A 102 -0.06 -19.91 6.32
C PRO A 102 -1.22 -20.90 6.47
N GLN A 103 -1.80 -21.00 7.68
CA GLN A 103 -2.93 -21.87 8.01
C GLN A 103 -4.08 -21.04 8.60
N LEU A 104 -4.57 -20.06 7.84
CA LEU A 104 -5.70 -19.24 8.26
C LEU A 104 -7.01 -20.04 8.12
N GLU A 105 -7.45 -20.65 9.22
CA GLU A 105 -8.71 -21.39 9.30
C GLU A 105 -9.79 -20.59 10.08
N PRO A 106 -11.08 -20.70 9.74
CA PRO A 106 -12.17 -20.17 10.56
C PRO A 106 -12.12 -20.73 11.98
N ALA A 107 -12.54 -19.94 12.97
CA ALA A 107 -12.77 -20.47 14.30
C ALA A 107 -13.91 -21.50 14.24
N ALA A 108 -13.69 -22.67 14.86
CA ALA A 108 -14.68 -23.74 14.98
C ALA A 108 -15.82 -23.36 15.95
#